data_AF-A0A9W6JNK4-F1
#
_entry.id   AF-A0A9W6JNK4-F1
#
_cell.length_a   1.000
_cell.length_b   1.000
_cell.length_c   1.000
_cell.angle_alpha   90.00
_cell.angle_beta   90.00
_cell.angle_gamma   90.00
#
_symmetry.space_group_name_H-M   'P 1'
#
loop_
_entity.id
_entity.type
_entity.pdbx_description
1 polymer ?
#
loop_
_entity_poly.entity_id
_entity_poly.type
_entity_poly.pdbx_seq_one_letter_code
_entity_poly.pdbx_strand_id
1 'polypeptide(L)' 'MPPLLVIAAAAAGAMFGAKALKREWRRVNRELNAAERSAEERDREVRPTLRRDPSSGEWRPG' A
#
# COMPACT_ATOMS: atom_id res chain seq x y z
N MET A 1 -34.06 29.34 -8.26
CA MET A 1 -33.32 28.68 -7.18
C MET A 1 -32.26 29.65 -6.67
N PRO A 2 -32.23 30.01 -5.37
CA PRO A 2 -31.19 30.87 -4.82
C PRO A 2 -29.80 30.28 -5.13
N PRO A 3 -28.88 31.03 -5.77
CA PRO A 3 -27.58 30.51 -6.19
C PRO A 3 -26.79 29.85 -5.06
N LEU A 4 -26.93 30.37 -3.84
CA LEU A 4 -26.30 29.84 -2.64
C LEU A 4 -26.73 28.40 -2.30
N LEU A 5 -27.99 28.03 -2.54
CA LEU A 5 -28.46 26.66 -2.29
C LEU A 5 -27.82 25.66 -3.25
N VAL A 6 -27.63 26.05 -4.51
CA VAL A 6 -26.98 25.21 -5.52
C VAL A 6 -25.51 25.00 -5.16
N ILE A 7 -24.81 26.07 -4.77
CA ILE A 7 -23.41 26.00 -4.35
C ILE A 7 -23.26 25.13 -3.09
N ALA A 8 -24.13 25.33 -2.09
CA ALA A 8 -24.10 24.55 -0.86
C ALA A 8 -24.33 23.06 -1.12
N ALA A 9 -25.30 22.71 -1.98
CA ALA A 9 -25.56 21.33 -2.36
C ALA A 9 -24.37 20.69 -3.09
N ALA A 10 -23.75 21.43 -4.02
CA ALA A 10 -22.57 20.96 -4.74
C ALA A 10 -21.37 20.73 -3.79
N ALA A 11 -21.10 21.66 -2.89
CA ALA A 11 -20.04 21.55 -1.89
C ALA A 11 -20.27 20.36 -0.95
N ALA A 12 -21.51 20.17 -0.48
CA ALA A 12 -21.87 19.03 0.35
C ALA A 12 -21.63 17.72 -0.41
N GLY A 13 -22.15 17.60 -1.64
CA GLY A 13 -21.95 16.43 -2.49
C GLY A 13 -20.47 16.10 -2.71
N ALA A 14 -19.65 17.11 -3.02
CA ALA A 14 -18.22 16.94 -3.19
C ALA A 14 -17.53 16.44 -1.90
N MET A 15 -17.90 16.98 -0.73
CA MET A 15 -17.32 16.57 0.55
C MET A 15 -17.67 15.11 0.90
N PHE A 16 -18.93 14.71 0.72
CA PHE A 16 -19.36 13.34 0.94
C PHE A 16 -18.66 12.37 -0.02
N GLY A 17 -18.58 12.73 -1.31
CA GLY A 17 -17.87 11.96 -2.33
C GLY A 17 -16.39 11.78 -1.99
N ALA A 18 -15.69 12.87 -1.65
CA ALA A 18 -14.29 12.84 -1.26
C ALA A 18 -14.05 11.98 0.00
N LYS A 19 -14.95 12.05 0.99
CA LYS A 19 -14.87 11.22 2.20
C LYS A 19 -15.03 9.74 1.88
N ALA A 20 -15.97 9.38 1.01
CA ALA A 20 -16.19 8.01 0.57
C ALA A 20 -14.97 7.47 -0.22
N LEU A 21 -14.49 8.23 -1.20
CA LEU A 21 -13.29 7.88 -1.97
C LEU A 21 -12.07 7.71 -1.08
N LYS A 22 -11.82 8.63 -0.15
CA LYS A 22 -10.69 8.54 0.80
C LYS A 22 -10.81 7.32 1.73
N ARG A 23 -12.03 6.89 2.06
CA ARG A 23 -12.25 5.67 2.86
C ARG A 23 -11.87 4.43 2.06
N GLU A 24 -12.39 4.32 0.84
CA GLU A 24 -12.12 3.16 -0.02
C GLU A 24 -10.65 3.10 -0.45
N TRP A 25 -10.05 4.24 -0.79
CA TRP A 25 -8.61 4.34 -1.05
C TRP A 25 -7.80 3.76 0.10
N ARG A 26 -8.09 4.19 1.34
CA ARG A 26 -7.39 3.67 2.53
C ARG A 26 -7.67 2.20 2.79
N ARG A 27 -8.84 1.68 2.40
CA ARG A 27 -9.15 0.25 2.52
C ARG A 27 -8.30 -0.55 1.55
N VAL A 28 -8.36 -0.22 0.26
CA VAL A 28 -7.58 -0.88 -0.80
C VAL A 28 -6.08 -0.82 -0.51
N ASN A 29 -5.56 0.35 -0.12
CA ASN A 29 -4.14 0.49 0.16
C ASN A 29 -3.68 -0.33 1.37
N ARG A 30 -4.55 -0.53 2.37
CA ARG A 30 -4.25 -1.42 3.50
C ARG A 30 -4.21 -2.88 3.06
N GLU A 31 -5.13 -3.29 2.20
CA GLU A 31 -5.17 -4.64 1.64
C GLU A 31 -3.93 -4.89 0.77
N LEU A 32 -3.54 -3.93 -0.08
CA LEU A 32 -2.34 -4.00 -0.91
C LEU A 32 -1.06 -4.09 -0.06
N ASN A 33 -0.89 -3.19 0.91
CA ASN A 33 0.27 -3.21 1.81
C ASN A 33 0.34 -4.49 2.67
N ALA A 34 -0.80 -5.12 2.98
CA ALA A 34 -0.81 -6.41 3.67
C ALA A 34 -0.36 -7.54 2.73
N ALA A 35 -0.84 -7.54 1.49
CA ALA A 35 -0.42 -8.50 0.47
C ALA A 35 1.07 -8.39 0.16
N GLU A 36 1.58 -7.17 -0.05
CA GLU A 36 3.01 -6.91 -0.28
C GLU A 36 3.89 -7.42 0.86
N ARG A 37 3.55 -7.10 2.11
CA ARG A 37 4.30 -7.62 3.27
C ARG A 37 4.31 -9.14 3.33
N SER A 38 3.17 -9.78 3.07
CA SER A 38 3.09 -11.24 3.05
C SER A 38 3.93 -11.85 1.92
N ALA A 39 4.07 -11.14 0.79
CA ALA A 39 4.92 -11.57 -0.32
C ALA A 39 6.40 -11.40 0.01
N GLU A 40 6.79 -10.28 0.63
CA GLU A 40 8.16 -10.05 1.11
C GLU A 40 8.60 -11.08 2.16
N GLU A 41 7.72 -11.46 3.08
CA GLU A 41 7.99 -12.48 4.08
C GLU A 41 8.29 -13.83 3.42
N ARG A 42 7.45 -14.26 2.46
CA ARG A 42 7.69 -15.49 1.69
C ARG A 42 8.96 -15.41 0.85
N ASP A 43 9.26 -14.27 0.24
CA ASP A 43 10.51 -14.09 -0.50
C ASP A 43 11.70 -14.25 0.44
N ARG A 44 11.67 -13.65 1.64
CA ARG A 44 12.75 -13.82 2.64
C ARG A 44 12.95 -15.26 3.09
N GLU A 45 11.89 -16.06 3.19
CA GLU A 45 11.98 -17.48 3.55
C GLU A 45 12.64 -18.33 2.47
N VAL A 46 12.39 -18.02 1.20
CA VAL A 46 12.85 -18.83 0.06
C VAL A 46 14.16 -18.32 -0.54
N ARG A 47 14.47 -17.03 -0.34
CA ARG A 47 15.61 -16.38 -0.98
C ARG A 47 16.93 -16.83 -0.32
N PRO A 48 17.82 -17.52 -1.05
CA PRO A 48 19.10 -17.92 -0.50
C PRO A 48 19.91 -16.68 -0.12
N THR A 49 20.36 -16.61 1.13
CA THR A 49 21.26 -15.54 1.57
C THR A 49 22.69 -15.90 1.19
N LEU A 50 23.43 -14.94 0.66
CA LEU A 50 24.85 -15.15 0.39
C LEU A 50 25.60 -15.18 1.73
N ARG A 51 26.34 -16.25 1.99
CA ARG A 51 27.31 -16.32 3.08
C ARG A 51 28.72 -16.26 2.51
N ARG A 52 29.59 -15.54 3.23
CA ARG A 52 31.01 -15.47 2.89
C ARG A 52 31.68 -16.76 3.33
N ASP A 53 32.30 -17.46 2.37
CA ASP A 53 33.11 -18.64 2.62
C ASP A 53 34.38 -18.24 3.38
N PRO A 54 34.64 -18.78 4.58
CA PRO A 54 35.82 -18.41 5.38
C PRO A 54 37.13 -18.92 4.77
N SER A 55 37.10 -19.93 3.89
CA SER A 55 38.29 -20.53 3.29
C SER A 55 38.74 -19.81 2.01
N SER A 56 37.79 -19.40 1.16
CA SER A 56 38.05 -18.75 -0.13
C SER A 56 37.78 -17.24 -0.14
N GLY A 57 37.00 -16.74 0.82
CA GLY A 57 36.56 -15.35 0.86
C GLY A 57 35.46 -15.00 -0.15
N GLU A 58 35.05 -15.95 -0.99
CA GLU A 58 33.97 -15.80 -1.98
C GLU A 58 32.59 -15.83 -1.32
N TRP A 59 31.60 -15.21 -1.96
CA TRP A 59 30.21 -15.26 -1.54
C TRP A 59 29.51 -16.45 -2.20
N ARG A 60 28.98 -17.37 -1.39
CA ARG A 60 28.25 -18.55 -1.86
C ARG A 60 26.82 -18.54 -1.30
N PRO A 61 25.82 -19.11 -2.02
CA PRO A 61 24.52 -19.38 -1.43
C PRO A 61 24.71 -20.21 -0.15
N GLY A 62 24.20 -19.70 0.98
CA GLY A 62 24.21 -20.37 2.27
C GLY A 62 22.99 -21.23 2.53
#